data_AF-A0A1B5Z9I3-F1
#
_entry.id   AF-A0A1B5Z9I3-F1
#
_cell.length_a   1.000
_cell.length_b   1.000
_cell.length_c   1.000
_cell.angle_alpha   90.00
_cell.angle_beta   90.00
_cell.angle_gamma   90.00
#
_symmetry.space_group_name_H-M   'P 1'
#
loop_
_entity.id
_entity.type
_entity.pdbx_description
1 polymer ?
#
loop_
_entity_poly.entity_id
_entity_poly.type
_entity_poly.pdbx_seq_one_letter_code
_entity_poly.pdbx_strand_id
1 'polypeptide(L)'
;SQDSPNKLSSWKGTHCCQWKGINCDNVTGHVIKLDLMTPCNIPFRPQQGELLDYLSYNSFGATMDCFPVVAPNISSSLLQLEHLTYLDLSGNNFSGSPIPMFIGSMGHLEYLSLSQASFSGRIPNSLENLKNLYHLDLSFNYYYELQIGLQMNDDISWISKLNSLKHLDLSYVRLNKTHNLFQVLNTLPSLLYLSLYGCGIDNSHIPRYAFQNMTSLVYLDLSWNELHGPIPEAFQNMTSIESL
;
A
#
# COMPACT_ATOMS: atom_id res chain seq x y z
N SER A 1 14.73 -13.27 -17.58
CA SER A 1 13.68 -12.31 -17.20
C SER A 1 12.55 -12.45 -18.20
N GLN A 2 11.45 -13.09 -17.83
CA GLN A 2 10.22 -12.99 -18.61
C GLN A 2 9.55 -11.70 -18.16
N ASP A 3 9.75 -10.67 -18.97
CA ASP A 3 9.24 -9.32 -18.75
C ASP A 3 7.81 -9.25 -19.27
N SER A 4 6.95 -8.51 -18.59
CA SER A 4 5.66 -8.09 -19.12
C SER A 4 5.87 -7.49 -20.50
N PRO A 5 5.11 -7.88 -21.54
CA PRO A 5 5.25 -7.21 -22.81
C PRO A 5 4.82 -5.75 -22.63
N ASN A 6 5.79 -4.82 -22.67
CA ASN A 6 5.63 -3.40 -23.04
C ASN A 6 5.83 -2.26 -22.01
N LYS A 7 6.32 -2.46 -20.76
CA LYS A 7 6.74 -1.30 -19.91
C LYS A 7 8.25 -1.02 -20.00
N LEU A 8 9.08 -1.94 -19.51
CA LEU A 8 10.55 -1.77 -19.51
C LEU A 8 11.16 -1.89 -20.92
N SER A 9 10.45 -2.46 -21.90
CA SER A 9 10.92 -2.52 -23.29
C SER A 9 11.14 -1.13 -23.92
N SER A 10 10.47 -0.10 -23.41
CA SER A 10 10.66 1.29 -23.81
C SER A 10 11.89 1.96 -23.21
N TRP A 11 12.53 1.33 -22.20
CA TRP A 11 13.66 1.88 -21.47
C TRP A 11 14.96 1.65 -22.22
N LYS A 12 15.09 2.30 -23.37
CA LYS A 12 16.26 2.24 -24.25
C LYS A 12 16.74 3.65 -24.58
N GLY A 13 18.06 3.80 -24.75
CA GLY A 13 18.69 5.09 -25.03
C GLY A 13 18.89 5.96 -23.79
N THR A 14 19.05 7.27 -23.99
CA THR A 14 19.41 8.24 -22.93
C THR A 14 18.27 9.19 -22.55
N HIS A 15 17.15 9.18 -23.30
CA HIS A 15 16.04 10.11 -23.10
C HIS A 15 14.96 9.48 -22.19
N CYS A 16 15.27 9.35 -20.90
CA CYS A 16 14.42 8.63 -19.94
C CYS A 16 13.00 9.21 -19.79
N CYS A 17 12.80 10.50 -20.04
CA CYS A 17 11.48 11.13 -20.00
C CYS A 17 10.49 10.62 -21.06
N GLN A 18 10.96 9.88 -22.06
CA GLN A 18 10.13 9.23 -23.08
C GLN A 18 9.79 7.77 -22.72
N TRP A 19 10.40 7.24 -21.66
CA TRP A 19 10.17 5.87 -21.23
C TRP A 19 8.78 5.72 -20.60
N LYS A 20 8.10 4.64 -20.93
CA LYS A 20 6.78 4.34 -20.36
C LYS A 20 6.90 4.20 -18.84
N GLY A 21 6.03 4.90 -18.13
CA GLY A 21 6.03 4.94 -16.67
C GLY A 21 6.92 6.05 -16.08
N ILE A 22 7.73 6.74 -16.88
CA ILE A 22 8.50 7.90 -16.42
C ILE A 22 7.76 9.18 -16.81
N ASN A 23 7.62 10.11 -15.88
CA ASN A 23 7.29 11.50 -16.20
C ASN A 23 8.37 12.42 -15.63
N CYS A 24 8.74 13.43 -16.40
CA CYS A 24 9.69 14.45 -15.99
C CYS A 24 9.00 15.79 -15.81
N ASP A 25 9.56 16.64 -14.97
CA ASP A 25 9.18 18.04 -14.88
C ASP A 25 9.49 18.76 -16.20
N ASN A 26 8.52 19.52 -16.71
CA ASN A 26 8.59 20.13 -18.05
C ASN A 26 9.58 21.31 -18.13
N VAL A 27 10.07 21.81 -16.99
CA VAL A 27 10.99 22.96 -16.93
C VAL A 27 12.42 22.49 -16.66
N THR A 28 12.59 21.63 -15.66
CA THR A 28 13.90 21.17 -15.18
C THR A 28 14.37 19.88 -15.85
N GLY A 29 13.44 19.09 -16.42
CA GLY A 29 13.74 17.78 -16.99
C GLY A 29 14.00 16.69 -15.95
N HIS A 30 13.89 16.99 -14.65
CA HIS A 30 14.06 15.99 -13.59
C HIS A 30 12.92 14.98 -13.59
N VAL A 31 13.22 13.72 -13.30
CA VAL A 31 12.19 12.67 -13.14
C VAL A 31 11.40 12.93 -11.87
N ILE A 32 10.09 13.11 -12.01
CA ILE A 32 9.15 13.36 -10.90
C ILE A 32 8.17 12.21 -10.66
N LYS A 33 7.93 11.38 -11.67
CA LYS A 33 7.03 10.22 -11.58
C LYS A 33 7.71 8.96 -12.08
N LEU A 34 7.59 7.89 -11.29
CA LEU A 34 7.90 6.53 -11.68
C LEU A 34 6.68 5.63 -11.42
N ASP A 35 6.09 5.15 -12.50
CA ASP A 35 4.86 4.34 -12.52
C ASP A 35 5.14 3.01 -13.23
N LEU A 36 5.47 2.03 -12.40
CA LEU A 36 5.69 0.65 -12.79
C LEU A 36 4.54 -0.25 -12.32
N MET A 37 3.36 0.32 -12.06
CA MET A 37 2.14 -0.44 -11.77
C MET A 37 1.93 -1.53 -12.83
N THR A 38 1.79 -2.78 -12.40
CA THR A 38 1.28 -3.85 -13.26
C THR A 38 -0.19 -4.08 -12.92
N PRO A 39 -1.12 -3.87 -13.87
CA PRO A 39 -2.54 -4.00 -13.61
C PRO A 39 -2.94 -5.47 -13.50
N CYS A 40 -2.82 -6.02 -12.29
CA CYS A 40 -3.27 -7.36 -11.97
C CYS A 40 -4.57 -7.26 -11.16
N ASN A 41 -5.71 -7.38 -11.82
CA ASN A 41 -7.01 -7.57 -11.15
C ASN A 41 -7.08 -9.00 -10.59
N ILE A 42 -6.30 -9.35 -9.56
CA ILE A 42 -6.46 -10.67 -8.94
C ILE A 42 -7.82 -10.66 -8.22
N PRO A 43 -8.84 -11.43 -8.65
CA PRO A 43 -10.06 -11.52 -7.88
C PRO A 43 -9.72 -12.20 -6.55
N PHE A 44 -9.68 -11.42 -5.47
CA PHE A 44 -9.51 -11.94 -4.12
C PHE A 44 -10.76 -12.77 -3.77
N ARG A 45 -10.74 -14.06 -4.07
CA ARG A 45 -11.70 -15.05 -3.56
C ARG A 45 -10.97 -16.02 -2.65
N PRO A 46 -10.87 -15.73 -1.36
CA PRO A 46 -10.48 -16.74 -0.38
C PRO A 46 -11.64 -17.74 -0.26
N GLN A 47 -11.67 -18.75 -1.15
CA GLN A 47 -12.44 -19.94 -0.87
C GLN A 47 -11.71 -20.69 0.24
N GLN A 48 -12.42 -20.98 1.32
CA GLN A 48 -11.91 -21.74 2.45
C GLN A 48 -11.28 -23.04 1.95
N GLY A 49 -9.96 -23.19 2.14
CA GLY A 49 -9.28 -24.47 2.00
C GLY A 49 -8.51 -24.74 0.70
N GLU A 50 -8.49 -23.81 -0.26
CA GLU A 50 -7.61 -23.95 -1.42
C GLU A 50 -6.45 -22.94 -1.35
N LEU A 51 -5.25 -23.48 -1.12
CA LEU A 51 -4.00 -22.80 -1.44
C LEU A 51 -4.03 -22.56 -2.95
N LEU A 52 -4.56 -21.42 -3.39
CA LEU A 52 -4.41 -21.00 -4.78
C LEU A 52 -2.94 -20.67 -4.97
N ASP A 53 -2.21 -21.71 -5.38
CA ASP A 53 -0.82 -21.67 -5.75
C ASP A 53 -0.64 -20.54 -6.75
N TYR A 54 0.45 -19.78 -6.61
CA TYR A 54 0.88 -18.84 -7.64
C TYR A 54 1.29 -19.58 -8.94
N LEU A 55 1.12 -20.91 -8.97
CA LEU A 55 1.23 -21.79 -10.14
C LEU A 55 -0.14 -22.18 -10.75
N SER A 56 -1.26 -21.82 -10.12
CA SER A 56 -2.63 -21.97 -10.66
C SER A 56 -3.02 -20.86 -11.65
N TYR A 57 -2.08 -19.98 -12.02
CA TYR A 57 -2.26 -18.99 -13.10
C TYR A 57 -2.61 -19.64 -14.46
N ASN A 58 -2.35 -20.94 -14.62
CA ASN A 58 -2.66 -21.69 -15.83
C ASN A 58 -3.97 -22.51 -15.76
N SER A 59 -4.66 -22.58 -14.62
CA SER A 59 -5.81 -23.49 -14.43
C SER A 59 -7.18 -22.81 -14.45
N PHE A 60 -7.25 -21.48 -14.39
CA PHE A 60 -8.50 -20.74 -14.53
C PHE A 60 -8.54 -20.10 -15.91
N GLY A 61 -9.19 -20.78 -16.86
CA GLY A 61 -9.43 -20.26 -18.20
C GLY A 61 -10.24 -18.95 -18.17
N ALA A 62 -9.54 -17.81 -18.13
CA ALA A 62 -10.06 -16.47 -18.43
C ALA A 62 -8.90 -15.46 -18.57
N THR A 63 -8.44 -15.24 -19.81
CA THR A 63 -8.05 -13.93 -20.40
C THR A 63 -7.56 -12.78 -19.49
N MET A 64 -6.55 -13.00 -18.64
CA MET A 64 -5.90 -11.91 -17.92
C MET A 64 -4.39 -12.01 -18.10
N ASP A 65 -3.87 -11.21 -19.03
CA ASP A 65 -2.44 -11.02 -19.27
C ASP A 65 -1.81 -10.22 -18.10
N CYS A 66 -1.70 -10.86 -16.92
CA CYS A 66 -0.95 -10.32 -15.78
C CYS A 66 0.47 -10.89 -15.82
N PHE A 67 1.42 -10.08 -16.26
CA PHE A 67 2.84 -10.41 -16.26
C PHE A 67 3.57 -9.46 -15.31
N PRO A 68 3.63 -9.75 -14.00
CA PRO A 68 4.31 -8.88 -13.04
C PRO A 68 5.81 -8.82 -13.30
N VAL A 69 6.43 -7.65 -13.05
CA VAL A 69 7.89 -7.58 -13.01
C VAL A 69 8.37 -8.31 -11.76
N VAL A 70 9.23 -9.32 -11.95
CA VAL A 70 9.85 -10.05 -10.83
C VAL A 70 11.19 -9.42 -10.51
N ALA A 71 11.37 -8.98 -9.26
CA ALA A 71 12.62 -8.42 -8.77
C ALA A 71 12.88 -8.88 -7.33
N PRO A 72 14.12 -9.21 -6.95
CA PRO A 72 14.40 -9.68 -5.59
C PRO A 72 14.33 -8.57 -4.52
N ASN A 73 14.39 -7.30 -4.92
CA ASN A 73 14.34 -6.13 -4.04
C ASN A 73 14.18 -4.84 -4.85
N ILE A 74 13.82 -3.75 -4.17
CA ILE A 74 13.96 -2.39 -4.73
C ILE A 74 15.45 -1.99 -4.64
N SER A 75 16.01 -1.58 -5.77
CA SER A 75 17.40 -1.10 -5.86
C SER A 75 17.56 0.30 -5.23
N SER A 76 18.65 0.51 -4.49
CA SER A 76 19.00 1.83 -3.92
C SER A 76 19.34 2.88 -4.97
N SER A 77 19.52 2.49 -6.24
CA SER A 77 19.65 3.43 -7.36
C SER A 77 18.45 4.38 -7.49
N LEU A 78 17.30 4.02 -6.90
CA LEU A 78 16.13 4.89 -6.83
C LEU A 78 16.41 6.22 -6.10
N LEU A 79 17.41 6.25 -5.21
CA LEU A 79 17.84 7.47 -4.52
C LEU A 79 18.42 8.54 -5.46
N GLN A 80 18.82 8.16 -6.67
CA GLN A 80 19.29 9.11 -7.68
C GLN A 80 18.14 9.96 -8.26
N LEU A 81 16.89 9.55 -8.06
CA LEU A 81 15.71 10.32 -8.45
C LEU A 81 15.33 11.29 -7.33
N GLU A 82 16.19 12.27 -7.06
CA GLU A 82 16.08 13.18 -5.89
C GLU A 82 14.79 14.02 -5.88
N HIS A 83 14.18 14.22 -7.05
CA HIS A 83 12.96 15.02 -7.24
C HIS A 83 11.69 14.17 -7.38
N LEU A 84 11.75 12.87 -7.11
CA LEU A 84 10.60 11.98 -7.28
C LEU A 84 9.48 12.34 -6.30
N THR A 85 8.30 12.66 -6.84
CA THR A 85 7.08 12.94 -6.06
C THR A 85 6.06 11.80 -6.14
N TYR A 86 6.12 10.97 -7.19
CA TYR A 86 5.22 9.85 -7.39
C TYR A 86 5.99 8.55 -7.62
N LEU A 87 5.76 7.56 -6.76
CA LEU A 87 6.29 6.21 -6.90
C LEU A 87 5.16 5.17 -6.82
N ASP A 88 4.97 4.43 -7.89
CA ASP A 88 4.01 3.32 -7.95
C ASP A 88 4.71 2.07 -8.46
N LEU A 89 4.85 1.09 -7.57
CA LEU A 89 5.44 -0.23 -7.85
C LEU A 89 4.39 -1.34 -7.69
N SER A 90 3.10 -0.99 -7.65
CA SER A 90 2.04 -1.93 -7.33
C SER A 90 1.87 -3.04 -8.38
N GLY A 91 1.38 -4.19 -7.94
CA GLY A 91 1.12 -5.36 -8.79
C GLY A 91 2.38 -6.05 -9.35
N ASN A 92 3.57 -5.69 -8.87
CA ASN A 92 4.82 -6.39 -9.22
C ASN A 92 5.09 -7.57 -8.27
N ASN A 93 6.19 -8.30 -8.44
CA ASN A 93 6.56 -9.37 -7.53
C ASN A 93 7.95 -9.15 -6.94
N PHE A 94 8.01 -8.68 -5.70
CA PHE A 94 9.24 -8.48 -4.95
C PHE A 94 9.69 -9.68 -4.11
N SER A 95 9.13 -10.87 -4.40
CA SER A 95 9.56 -12.18 -3.86
C SER A 95 9.68 -12.24 -2.33
N GLY A 96 8.75 -11.61 -1.61
CA GLY A 96 8.76 -11.59 -0.15
C GLY A 96 9.81 -10.66 0.46
N SER A 97 10.45 -9.79 -0.31
CA SER A 97 11.48 -8.88 0.23
C SER A 97 10.88 -7.84 1.20
N PRO A 98 11.67 -7.32 2.15
CA PRO A 98 11.24 -6.21 2.99
C PRO A 98 11.22 -4.88 2.23
N ILE A 99 10.33 -3.97 2.64
CA ILE A 99 10.33 -2.59 2.17
C ILE A 99 11.65 -1.93 2.63
N PRO A 100 12.51 -1.42 1.72
CA PRO A 100 13.78 -0.84 2.13
C PRO A 100 13.62 0.48 2.90
N MET A 101 14.41 0.64 3.98
CA MET A 101 14.37 1.85 4.82
C MET A 101 14.70 3.14 4.05
N PHE A 102 15.48 3.05 2.97
CA PHE A 102 15.89 4.22 2.17
C PHE A 102 14.70 4.90 1.46
N ILE A 103 13.55 4.24 1.32
CA ILE A 103 12.36 4.91 0.78
C ILE A 103 12.01 6.12 1.65
N GLY A 104 12.21 6.01 2.98
CA GLY A 104 12.03 7.11 3.91
C GLY A 104 12.94 8.32 3.69
N SER A 105 14.07 8.21 2.95
CA SER A 105 14.90 9.37 2.62
C SER A 105 14.43 10.14 1.37
N MET A 106 13.41 9.65 0.67
CA MET A 106 12.86 10.30 -0.53
C MET A 106 11.84 11.38 -0.15
N GLY A 107 12.28 12.44 0.53
CA GLY A 107 11.42 13.42 1.21
C GLY A 107 10.46 14.24 0.31
N HIS A 108 10.64 14.20 -1.02
CA HIS A 108 9.73 14.83 -1.98
C HIS A 108 8.51 13.97 -2.32
N LEU A 109 8.47 12.69 -1.89
CA LEU A 109 7.35 11.81 -2.21
C LEU A 109 6.02 12.35 -1.66
N GLU A 110 5.04 12.38 -2.55
CA GLU A 110 3.65 12.76 -2.32
C GLU A 110 2.71 11.56 -2.49
N TYR A 111 3.04 10.65 -3.40
CA TYR A 111 2.32 9.42 -3.69
C TYR A 111 3.26 8.21 -3.61
N LEU A 112 2.88 7.23 -2.80
CA LEU A 112 3.57 5.95 -2.68
C LEU A 112 2.56 4.80 -2.72
N SER A 113 2.63 3.97 -3.75
CA SER A 113 1.94 2.67 -3.78
C SER A 113 2.94 1.53 -3.95
N LEU A 114 2.88 0.60 -2.99
CA LEU A 114 3.62 -0.65 -2.96
C LEU A 114 2.66 -1.85 -2.88
N SER A 115 1.39 -1.67 -3.26
CA SER A 115 0.36 -2.69 -3.07
C SER A 115 0.49 -3.88 -4.00
N GLN A 116 -0.03 -5.03 -3.57
CA GLN A 116 -0.02 -6.27 -4.37
C GLN A 116 1.37 -6.61 -4.94
N ALA A 117 2.42 -6.26 -4.19
CA ALA A 117 3.79 -6.29 -4.68
C ALA A 117 4.63 -7.42 -4.04
N SER A 118 3.98 -8.30 -3.26
CA SER A 118 4.61 -9.39 -2.51
C SER A 118 5.71 -8.92 -1.54
N PHE A 119 5.62 -7.72 -0.97
CA PHE A 119 6.50 -7.32 0.14
C PHE A 119 6.17 -8.11 1.42
N SER A 120 7.16 -8.28 2.29
CA SER A 120 6.95 -8.93 3.59
C SER A 120 7.75 -8.28 4.72
N GLY A 121 7.55 -8.75 5.94
CA GLY A 121 8.28 -8.26 7.10
C GLY A 121 7.69 -6.96 7.67
N ARG A 122 8.47 -6.29 8.52
CA ARG A 122 8.00 -5.09 9.24
C ARG A 122 8.00 -3.88 8.32
N ILE A 123 6.93 -3.10 8.37
CA ILE A 123 6.89 -1.78 7.71
C ILE A 123 7.92 -0.85 8.40
N PRO A 124 8.84 -0.23 7.64
CA PRO A 124 9.87 0.61 8.23
C PRO A 124 9.30 1.93 8.75
N ASN A 125 9.63 2.29 9.99
CA ASN A 125 9.23 3.57 10.59
C ASN A 125 9.86 4.78 9.90
N SER A 126 10.93 4.59 9.11
CA SER A 126 11.56 5.66 8.32
C SER A 126 10.60 6.34 7.33
N LEU A 127 9.46 5.72 7.01
CA LEU A 127 8.38 6.35 6.26
C LEU A 127 7.83 7.62 6.96
N GLU A 128 8.04 7.79 8.27
CA GLU A 128 7.70 9.03 8.98
C GLU A 128 8.34 10.29 8.40
N ASN A 129 9.43 10.14 7.64
CA ASN A 129 10.15 11.25 7.01
C ASN A 129 9.46 11.79 5.75
N LEU A 130 8.46 11.08 5.20
CA LEU A 130 7.75 11.47 3.98
C LEU A 130 6.65 12.50 4.28
N LYS A 131 7.04 13.72 4.68
CA LYS A 131 6.10 14.74 5.18
C LYS A 131 5.07 15.25 4.16
N ASN A 132 5.38 15.13 2.88
CA ASN A 132 4.50 15.55 1.77
C ASN A 132 3.53 14.45 1.32
N LEU A 133 3.62 13.25 1.90
CA LEU A 133 2.85 12.11 1.46
C LEU A 133 1.35 12.33 1.72
N TYR A 134 0.55 12.37 0.65
CA TYR A 134 -0.90 12.43 0.72
C TYR A 134 -1.55 11.08 0.41
N HIS A 135 -0.85 10.18 -0.29
CA HIS A 135 -1.34 8.86 -0.65
C HIS A 135 -0.33 7.78 -0.27
N LEU A 136 -0.76 6.86 0.58
CA LEU A 136 0.00 5.67 0.97
C LEU A 136 -0.86 4.42 0.79
N ASP A 137 -0.40 3.53 -0.08
CA ASP A 137 -1.02 2.22 -0.30
C ASP A 137 0.03 1.10 -0.11
N LEU A 138 -0.15 0.32 0.96
CA LEU A 138 0.68 -0.84 1.30
C LEU A 138 -0.12 -2.15 1.23
N SER A 139 -1.31 -2.09 0.63
CA SER A 139 -2.31 -3.14 0.70
C SER A 139 -1.91 -4.43 -0.01
N PHE A 140 -2.52 -5.54 0.39
CA PHE A 140 -2.44 -6.83 -0.31
C PHE A 140 -1.02 -7.35 -0.54
N ASN A 141 -0.10 -7.06 0.38
CA ASN A 141 1.25 -7.60 0.35
C ASN A 141 1.33 -8.92 1.12
N TYR A 142 1.00 -10.01 0.42
CA TYR A 142 1.11 -11.37 0.92
C TYR A 142 1.88 -12.25 -0.07
N TYR A 143 2.97 -12.85 0.39
CA TYR A 143 3.79 -13.77 -0.38
C TYR A 143 3.39 -15.21 -0.05
N TYR A 144 2.55 -15.78 -0.91
CA TYR A 144 1.88 -17.07 -0.70
C TYR A 144 2.85 -18.24 -0.53
N GLU A 145 3.93 -18.29 -1.31
CA GLU A 145 4.91 -19.39 -1.27
C GLU A 145 5.48 -19.62 0.13
N LEU A 146 5.71 -18.54 0.89
CA LEU A 146 6.25 -18.59 2.25
C LEU A 146 5.22 -18.25 3.32
N GLN A 147 3.97 -17.94 2.95
CA GLN A 147 2.89 -17.54 3.85
C GLN A 147 3.27 -16.34 4.76
N ILE A 148 4.10 -15.45 4.24
CA ILE A 148 4.56 -14.23 4.90
C ILE A 148 3.91 -13.02 4.24
N GLY A 149 3.84 -11.91 4.96
CA GLY A 149 3.31 -10.66 4.42
C GLY A 149 3.78 -9.49 5.24
N LEU A 150 3.30 -8.30 4.91
CA LEU A 150 3.56 -7.12 5.71
C LEU A 150 2.91 -7.22 7.08
N GLN A 151 3.66 -6.81 8.08
CA GLN A 151 3.20 -6.70 9.47
C GLN A 151 3.57 -5.34 10.02
N MET A 152 2.65 -4.76 10.78
CA MET A 152 2.92 -3.55 11.53
C MET A 152 3.70 -3.86 12.81
N ASN A 153 4.42 -2.87 13.32
CA ASN A 153 4.95 -2.95 14.68
C ASN A 153 3.82 -2.77 15.71
N ASP A 154 4.10 -3.13 16.96
CA ASP A 154 3.17 -2.91 18.07
C ASP A 154 2.83 -1.41 18.24
N ASP A 155 3.76 -0.53 17.81
CA ASP A 155 3.61 0.93 17.77
C ASP A 155 3.57 1.45 16.31
N ILE A 156 2.45 2.08 15.93
CA ILE A 156 2.21 2.70 14.61
C ILE A 156 2.33 4.24 14.62
N SER A 157 2.92 4.83 15.65
CA SER A 157 2.97 6.30 15.85
C SER A 157 3.63 7.06 14.70
N TRP A 158 4.45 6.41 13.89
CA TRP A 158 5.07 7.00 12.71
C TRP A 158 4.04 7.57 11.71
N ILE A 159 2.84 6.98 11.61
CA ILE A 159 1.76 7.48 10.73
C ILE A 159 1.28 8.86 11.19
N SER A 160 1.25 9.14 12.50
CA SER A 160 0.88 10.46 13.04
C SER A 160 1.79 11.59 12.56
N LYS A 161 2.94 11.27 11.97
CA LYS A 161 3.90 12.23 11.42
C LYS A 161 3.60 12.61 9.97
N LEU A 162 2.64 11.93 9.32
CA LEU A 162 2.21 12.15 7.94
C LEU A 162 1.02 13.12 7.89
N ASN A 163 1.26 14.38 8.22
CA ASN A 163 0.20 15.38 8.39
C ASN A 163 -0.59 15.69 7.10
N SER A 164 -0.01 15.39 5.93
CA SER A 164 -0.61 15.62 4.61
C SER A 164 -1.46 14.45 4.13
N LEU A 165 -1.51 13.35 4.89
CA LEU A 165 -2.11 12.09 4.46
C LEU A 165 -3.63 12.21 4.27
N LYS A 166 -4.10 11.78 3.11
CA LYS A 166 -5.51 11.78 2.71
C LYS A 166 -6.01 10.39 2.35
N HIS A 167 -5.13 9.53 1.85
CA HIS A 167 -5.45 8.16 1.48
C HIS A 167 -4.49 7.21 2.18
N LEU A 168 -5.04 6.29 2.96
CA LEU A 168 -4.31 5.25 3.65
C LEU A 168 -4.98 3.90 3.39
N ASP A 169 -4.32 3.02 2.66
CA ASP A 169 -4.73 1.64 2.47
C ASP A 169 -3.72 0.68 3.10
N LEU A 170 -4.16 -0.03 4.14
CA LEU A 170 -3.38 -1.04 4.84
C LEU A 170 -4.03 -2.43 4.71
N SER A 171 -4.92 -2.64 3.75
CA SER A 171 -5.64 -3.91 3.60
C SER A 171 -4.69 -5.10 3.58
N TYR A 172 -5.00 -6.18 4.29
CA TYR A 172 -4.14 -7.36 4.46
C TYR A 172 -2.77 -7.12 5.10
N VAL A 173 -2.54 -5.97 5.75
CA VAL A 173 -1.41 -5.79 6.67
C VAL A 173 -1.80 -6.35 8.03
N ARG A 174 -0.94 -7.21 8.61
CA ARG A 174 -1.20 -7.76 9.95
C ARG A 174 -1.11 -6.66 11.01
N LEU A 175 -2.25 -6.30 11.62
CA LEU A 175 -2.39 -5.26 12.65
C LEU A 175 -2.82 -5.79 14.03
N ASN A 176 -3.01 -7.11 14.18
CA ASN A 176 -3.52 -7.76 15.40
C ASN A 176 -2.68 -7.57 16.69
N LYS A 177 -1.46 -7.02 16.59
CA LYS A 177 -0.61 -6.67 17.73
C LYS A 177 -0.47 -5.16 17.94
N THR A 178 -1.09 -4.35 17.08
CA THR A 178 -0.94 -2.89 17.10
C THR A 178 -1.99 -2.28 18.01
N HIS A 179 -1.58 -1.95 19.24
CA HIS A 179 -2.50 -1.49 20.28
C HIS A 179 -2.91 -0.01 20.18
N ASN A 180 -2.11 0.82 19.50
CA ASN A 180 -2.33 2.27 19.40
C ASN A 180 -2.94 2.72 18.06
N LEU A 181 -3.50 1.80 17.26
CA LEU A 181 -4.05 2.09 15.93
C LEU A 181 -5.06 3.25 15.94
N PHE A 182 -6.15 3.13 16.72
CA PHE A 182 -7.20 4.15 16.72
C PHE A 182 -6.79 5.46 17.41
N GLN A 183 -5.84 5.39 18.36
CA GLN A 183 -5.23 6.60 18.91
C GLN A 183 -4.50 7.38 17.82
N VAL A 184 -3.73 6.71 16.98
CA VAL A 184 -3.00 7.32 15.87
C VAL A 184 -3.93 7.79 14.76
N LEU A 185 -4.93 7.00 14.36
CA LEU A 185 -5.89 7.40 13.32
C LEU A 185 -6.65 8.68 13.71
N ASN A 186 -6.97 8.87 14.99
CA ASN A 186 -7.58 10.10 15.50
C ASN A 186 -6.67 11.34 15.43
N THR A 187 -5.38 11.18 15.10
CA THR A 187 -4.46 12.31 14.85
C THR A 187 -4.44 12.76 13.40
N LEU A 188 -5.22 12.11 12.52
CA LEU A 188 -5.26 12.36 11.07
C LEU A 188 -6.63 12.93 10.64
N PRO A 189 -6.98 14.17 11.02
CA PRO A 189 -8.30 14.75 10.71
C PRO A 189 -8.53 15.00 9.22
N SER A 190 -7.46 15.03 8.42
CA SER A 190 -7.50 15.24 6.96
C SER A 190 -7.70 13.96 6.14
N LEU A 191 -7.76 12.79 6.78
CA LEU A 191 -7.88 11.52 6.10
C LEU A 191 -9.26 11.39 5.45
N LEU A 192 -9.29 11.07 4.15
CA LEU A 192 -10.49 10.93 3.32
C LEU A 192 -10.82 9.46 3.03
N TYR A 193 -9.79 8.64 2.86
CA TYR A 193 -9.91 7.23 2.55
C TYR A 193 -9.09 6.41 3.54
N LEU A 194 -9.75 5.46 4.19
CA LEU A 194 -9.14 4.48 5.07
C LEU A 194 -9.64 3.09 4.71
N SER A 195 -8.74 2.19 4.32
CA SER A 195 -9.04 0.77 4.24
C SER A 195 -8.16 -0.03 5.20
N LEU A 196 -8.82 -0.83 6.03
CA LEU A 196 -8.23 -1.80 6.94
C LEU A 196 -8.84 -3.19 6.68
N TYR A 197 -9.24 -3.47 5.44
CA TYR A 197 -9.79 -4.75 5.02
C TYR A 197 -8.83 -5.89 5.41
N GLY A 198 -9.31 -6.93 6.09
CA GLY A 198 -8.51 -8.15 6.29
C GLY A 198 -7.25 -7.96 7.17
N CYS A 199 -7.25 -7.02 8.11
CA CYS A 199 -6.08 -6.69 8.94
C CYS A 199 -5.95 -7.52 10.23
N GLY A 200 -6.92 -8.40 10.51
CA GLY A 200 -6.98 -9.17 11.76
C GLY A 200 -7.37 -8.32 12.97
N ILE A 201 -8.17 -7.26 12.74
CA ILE A 201 -8.70 -6.39 13.79
C ILE A 201 -9.89 -7.11 14.44
N ASP A 202 -9.96 -7.11 15.76
CA ASP A 202 -11.10 -7.63 16.52
C ASP A 202 -11.78 -6.53 17.36
N ASN A 203 -12.85 -6.88 18.08
CA ASN A 203 -13.56 -5.93 18.94
C ASN A 203 -12.71 -5.29 20.03
N SER A 204 -11.67 -5.97 20.52
CA SER A 204 -10.77 -5.43 21.56
C SER A 204 -9.89 -4.30 21.05
N HIS A 205 -9.67 -4.26 19.73
CA HIS A 205 -8.91 -3.20 19.09
C HIS A 205 -9.72 -1.91 18.94
N ILE A 206 -11.07 -1.94 18.90
CA ILE A 206 -11.90 -0.76 18.64
C ILE A 206 -12.36 -0.12 19.97
N PRO A 207 -11.67 0.91 20.49
CA PRO A 207 -12.10 1.62 21.67
C PRO A 207 -13.31 2.52 21.39
N ARG A 208 -14.02 2.93 22.44
CA ARG A 208 -15.18 3.85 22.33
C ARG A 208 -14.86 5.20 21.68
N TYR A 209 -13.60 5.65 21.76
CA TYR A 209 -13.15 6.90 21.16
C TYR A 209 -12.69 6.74 19.69
N ALA A 210 -12.76 5.53 19.11
CA ALA A 210 -12.36 5.31 17.73
C ALA A 210 -13.09 6.27 16.78
N PHE A 211 -12.39 6.75 15.75
CA PHE A 211 -12.91 7.64 14.71
C PHE A 211 -13.42 9.02 15.18
N GLN A 212 -13.35 9.36 16.47
CA GLN A 212 -13.93 10.58 17.05
C GLN A 212 -13.48 11.87 16.36
N ASN A 213 -12.24 11.92 15.85
CA ASN A 213 -11.66 13.10 15.21
C ASN A 213 -11.57 12.99 13.68
N MET A 214 -12.09 11.90 13.08
CA MET A 214 -11.96 11.63 11.65
C MET A 214 -13.09 12.29 10.86
N THR A 215 -13.21 13.61 10.99
CA THR A 215 -14.33 14.39 10.44
C THR A 215 -14.35 14.50 8.92
N SER A 216 -13.23 14.23 8.24
CA SER A 216 -13.12 14.31 6.79
C SER A 216 -13.27 12.95 6.09
N LEU A 217 -13.43 11.86 6.84
CA LEU A 217 -13.40 10.52 6.28
C LEU A 217 -14.65 10.23 5.45
N VAL A 218 -14.45 9.86 4.18
CA VAL A 218 -15.48 9.58 3.19
C VAL A 218 -15.63 8.09 2.93
N TYR A 219 -14.50 7.38 2.89
CA TYR A 219 -14.45 5.94 2.66
C TYR A 219 -13.82 5.24 3.86
N LEU A 220 -14.52 4.27 4.42
CA LEU A 220 -14.02 3.38 5.46
C LEU A 220 -14.30 1.93 5.08
N ASP A 221 -13.27 1.10 5.02
CA ASP A 221 -13.44 -0.35 4.89
C ASP A 221 -12.81 -1.07 6.09
N LEU A 222 -13.66 -1.78 6.83
CA LEU A 222 -13.29 -2.65 7.94
C LEU A 222 -13.69 -4.11 7.69
N SER A 223 -14.10 -4.44 6.47
CA SER A 223 -14.56 -5.78 6.15
C SER A 223 -13.43 -6.81 6.24
N TRP A 224 -13.79 -8.09 6.27
CA TRP A 224 -12.82 -9.19 6.39
C TRP A 224 -11.95 -9.19 7.67
N ASN A 225 -12.39 -8.46 8.70
CA ASN A 225 -11.80 -8.50 10.04
C ASN A 225 -12.55 -9.47 10.97
N GLU A 226 -12.09 -9.60 12.21
CA GLU A 226 -12.64 -10.50 13.24
C GLU A 226 -13.68 -9.79 14.13
N LEU A 227 -14.31 -8.75 13.58
CA LEU A 227 -15.33 -7.95 14.24
C LEU A 227 -16.64 -8.74 14.38
N HIS A 228 -17.25 -8.68 15.55
CA HIS A 228 -18.49 -9.39 15.86
C HIS A 228 -19.37 -8.57 16.81
N GLY A 229 -20.63 -8.95 16.97
CA GLY A 229 -21.55 -8.20 17.83
C GLY A 229 -22.04 -6.88 17.19
N PRO A 230 -22.58 -5.96 18.00
CA PRO A 230 -23.20 -4.74 17.47
C PRO A 230 -22.16 -3.75 16.95
N ILE A 231 -22.56 -2.93 15.99
CA ILE A 231 -21.75 -1.80 15.49
C ILE A 231 -21.41 -0.89 16.68
N PRO A 232 -20.11 -0.62 16.95
CA PRO A 232 -19.68 0.23 18.05
C PRO A 232 -20.30 1.64 18.00
N GLU A 233 -20.57 2.24 19.16
CA GLU A 233 -21.06 3.63 19.25
C GLU A 233 -20.11 4.64 18.58
N ALA A 234 -18.83 4.29 18.47
CA ALA A 234 -17.81 5.06 17.74
C ALA A 234 -18.24 5.45 16.31
N PHE A 235 -19.02 4.60 15.63
CA PHE A 235 -19.49 4.86 14.27
C PHE A 235 -20.63 5.88 14.18
N GLN A 236 -21.33 6.18 15.29
CA GLN A 236 -22.43 7.14 15.31
C GLN A 236 -21.97 8.57 15.01
N ASN A 237 -20.70 8.88 15.30
CA ASN A 237 -20.12 10.21 15.10
C ASN A 237 -19.58 10.41 13.67
N MET A 238 -19.64 9.40 12.81
CA MET A 238 -19.05 9.44 11.47
C MET A 238 -20.04 10.01 10.45
N THR A 239 -20.22 11.33 10.45
CA THR A 239 -21.22 12.02 9.62
C THR A 239 -20.81 12.22 8.16
N SER A 240 -19.54 12.03 7.82
CA SER A 240 -18.98 12.34 6.50
C SER A 240 -18.83 11.13 5.58
N ILE A 241 -19.15 9.93 6.06
CA ILE A 241 -18.99 8.68 5.30
C ILE A 241 -20.00 8.64 4.15
N GLU A 242 -19.52 8.33 2.95
CA GLU A 242 -20.32 8.02 1.77
C GLU A 242 -20.30 6.51 1.45
N SER A 243 -19.25 5.79 1.84
CA SER A 243 -19.10 4.34 1.64
C SER A 243 -18.50 3.68 2.88
N LEU A 244 -19.18 2.63 3.38
CA LEU A 244 -18.81 1.82 4.54
C LEU A 244 -18.81 0.33 4.20
#